data_AF-A0A956MLF1-F1
#
_entry.id   AF-A0A956MLF1-F1
#
_cell.length_a   1.000
_cell.length_b   1.000
_cell.length_c   1.000
_cell.angle_alpha   90.00
_cell.angle_beta   90.00
_cell.angle_gamma   90.00
#
_symmetry.space_group_name_H-M   'P 1'
#
loop_
_entity.id
_entity.type
_entity.pdbx_description
1 polymer ?
#
loop_
_entity_poly.entity_id
_entity_poly.type
_entity_poly.pdbx_seq_one_letter_code
_entity_poly.pdbx_strand_id
1 'polypeptide(L)'
;MNPRLTDAAPEAPAPPAPWTVERAEELYRLREWGKGYFGISSRGTIEIYPRKDPAHSIDLHEIVLGLEERGFEPPLLIRISDLLDHRMRELRSAFDEAIRQVEYRAGYTCVYPIKVNQQRHVCEEIRDLGAELGFGLEAGSIPELLAVLALTTGHEQMPIICNGF
;
A
#
# COMPACT_ATOMS: atom_id res chain seq x y z
N MET A 1 -70.81 10.48 -19.96
CA MET A 1 -70.55 9.20 -19.28
C MET A 1 -69.03 9.01 -19.31
N ASN A 2 -68.34 9.36 -18.22
CA ASN A 2 -66.88 9.36 -18.16
C ASN A 2 -66.38 7.93 -17.90
N PRO A 3 -65.51 7.33 -18.73
CA PRO A 3 -64.95 6.03 -18.44
C PRO A 3 -63.98 6.15 -17.26
N ARG A 4 -64.15 5.24 -16.29
CA ARG A 4 -63.34 5.17 -15.06
C ARG A 4 -61.88 4.93 -15.44
N LEU A 5 -60.98 5.83 -15.03
CA LEU A 5 -59.57 5.52 -14.86
C LEU A 5 -59.47 4.41 -13.80
N THR A 6 -59.06 3.22 -14.22
CA THR A 6 -58.54 2.21 -13.30
C THR A 6 -57.22 2.73 -12.75
N ASP A 7 -57.21 3.10 -11.47
CA ASP A 7 -55.99 3.27 -10.68
C ASP A 7 -55.24 1.93 -10.69
N ALA A 8 -54.20 1.83 -11.52
CA ALA A 8 -53.22 0.78 -11.37
C ALA A 8 -52.42 1.11 -10.10
N ALA A 9 -52.50 0.23 -9.10
CA ALA A 9 -51.69 0.35 -7.89
C ALA A 9 -50.20 0.49 -8.28
N PRO A 10 -49.43 1.36 -7.57
CA PRO A 10 -48.02 1.52 -7.87
C PRO A 10 -47.31 0.16 -7.74
N GLU A 11 -46.64 -0.24 -8.81
CA GLU A 11 -45.83 -1.45 -8.86
C GLU A 11 -44.78 -1.36 -7.75
N ALA A 12 -44.74 -2.37 -6.86
CA ALA A 12 -43.80 -2.38 -5.75
C ALA A 12 -42.36 -2.29 -6.29
N PRO A 13 -41.48 -1.49 -5.67
CA PRO A 13 -40.10 -1.36 -6.14
C PRO A 13 -39.47 -2.75 -6.20
N ALA A 14 -38.82 -3.06 -7.33
CA ALA A 14 -38.10 -4.29 -7.50
C ALA A 14 -37.15 -4.50 -6.30
N PRO A 15 -37.02 -5.74 -5.78
CA PRO A 15 -36.14 -6.00 -4.66
C PRO A 15 -34.72 -5.54 -5.01
N PRO A 16 -33.98 -4.96 -4.05
CA PRO A 16 -32.61 -4.53 -4.31
C PRO A 16 -31.82 -5.71 -4.85
N ALA A 17 -31.01 -5.45 -5.89
CA ALA A 17 -30.15 -6.47 -6.48
C ALA A 17 -29.31 -7.16 -5.39
N PRO A 18 -29.09 -8.49 -5.50
CA PRO A 18 -28.33 -9.24 -4.49
C PRO A 18 -26.93 -8.64 -4.33
N TRP A 19 -26.44 -8.62 -3.10
CA TRP A 19 -25.08 -8.15 -2.81
C TRP A 19 -24.05 -9.09 -3.42
N THR A 20 -23.10 -8.56 -4.19
CA THR A 20 -22.03 -9.33 -4.83
C THR A 20 -20.66 -8.74 -4.52
N VAL A 21 -19.61 -9.53 -4.78
CA VAL A 21 -18.22 -9.08 -4.63
C VAL A 21 -17.93 -7.89 -5.53
N GLU A 22 -18.39 -7.92 -6.78
CA GLU A 22 -18.21 -6.84 -7.75
C GLU A 22 -18.88 -5.54 -7.26
N ARG A 23 -20.06 -5.67 -6.63
CA ARG A 23 -20.75 -4.53 -6.05
C ARG A 23 -19.99 -3.93 -4.86
N ALA A 24 -19.37 -4.79 -4.03
CA ALA A 24 -18.52 -4.34 -2.94
C ALA A 24 -17.26 -3.64 -3.46
N GLU A 25 -16.59 -4.20 -4.47
CA GLU A 25 -15.40 -3.60 -5.10
C GLU A 25 -15.71 -2.24 -5.72
N GLU A 26 -16.87 -2.10 -6.38
CA GLU A 26 -17.35 -0.85 -6.95
C GLU A 26 -17.67 0.18 -5.86
N LEU A 27 -18.46 -0.21 -4.86
CA LEU A 27 -18.90 0.69 -3.79
C LEU A 27 -17.70 1.24 -2.98
N TYR A 28 -16.77 0.36 -2.61
CA TYR A 28 -15.59 0.73 -1.83
C TYR A 28 -14.42 1.19 -2.69
N ARG A 29 -14.59 1.20 -4.02
CA ARG A 29 -13.60 1.63 -5.02
C ARG A 29 -12.24 0.97 -4.81
N LEU A 30 -12.23 -0.29 -4.40
CA LEU A 30 -11.02 -1.00 -3.95
C LEU A 30 -9.95 -1.02 -5.04
N ARG A 31 -10.37 -1.18 -6.30
CA ARG A 31 -9.46 -1.22 -7.46
C ARG A 31 -8.70 0.10 -7.65
N GLU A 32 -9.27 1.23 -7.25
CA GLU A 32 -8.69 2.55 -7.50
C GLU A 32 -7.56 2.88 -6.52
N TRP A 33 -7.80 2.68 -5.22
CA TRP A 33 -6.81 2.98 -4.19
C TRP A 33 -5.93 1.77 -3.85
N GLY A 34 -6.45 0.55 -4.03
CA GLY A 34 -5.75 -0.69 -3.72
C GLY A 34 -4.58 -0.97 -4.65
N LYS A 35 -4.55 -0.37 -5.85
CA LYS A 35 -3.40 -0.39 -6.79
C LYS A 35 -2.86 -1.80 -7.10
N GLY A 36 -3.72 -2.82 -7.05
CA GLY A 36 -3.36 -4.23 -7.24
C GLY A 36 -2.77 -4.93 -6.01
N TYR A 37 -2.64 -4.24 -4.87
CA TYR A 37 -2.22 -4.84 -3.59
C TYR A 37 -3.37 -5.38 -2.75
N PHE A 38 -4.59 -4.97 -3.05
CA PHE A 38 -5.78 -5.38 -2.31
C PHE A 38 -6.87 -5.82 -3.28
N GLY A 39 -7.61 -6.86 -2.89
CA GLY A 39 -8.76 -7.38 -3.61
C GLY A 39 -9.80 -7.96 -2.66
N ILE A 40 -10.89 -8.47 -3.21
CA ILE A 40 -11.90 -9.20 -2.46
C ILE A 40 -11.93 -10.64 -2.95
N SER A 41 -11.83 -11.61 -2.04
CA SER A 41 -11.91 -13.03 -2.38
C SER A 41 -13.32 -13.42 -2.80
N SER A 42 -13.46 -14.62 -3.38
CA SER A 42 -14.79 -15.21 -3.66
C SER A 42 -15.64 -15.44 -2.40
N ARG A 43 -15.03 -15.37 -1.20
CA ARG A 43 -15.72 -15.48 0.10
C ARG A 43 -16.18 -14.13 0.64
N GLY A 44 -15.85 -13.02 -0.03
CA GLY A 44 -16.19 -11.67 0.43
C GLY A 44 -15.23 -11.09 1.47
N THR A 45 -14.05 -11.69 1.65
CA THR A 45 -12.98 -11.21 2.57
C THR A 45 -11.94 -10.38 1.81
N ILE A 46 -11.18 -9.54 2.52
CA ILE A 46 -10.08 -8.77 1.90
C ILE A 46 -8.86 -9.65 1.72
N GLU A 47 -8.35 -9.67 0.50
CA GLU A 47 -7.06 -10.28 0.15
C GLU A 47 -6.00 -9.20 -0.05
N ILE A 48 -4.79 -9.51 0.40
CA ILE A 48 -3.59 -8.72 0.19
C ILE A 48 -2.69 -9.46 -0.81
N TYR A 49 -2.21 -8.76 -1.83
CA TYR A 49 -1.26 -9.25 -2.83
C TYR A 49 0.05 -8.49 -2.68
N PRO A 50 1.00 -8.92 -1.83
CA PRO A 50 2.16 -8.10 -1.47
C PRO A 50 3.02 -7.70 -2.67
N ARG A 51 3.05 -8.53 -3.72
CA ARG A 51 3.77 -8.29 -4.99
C ARG A 51 2.84 -8.14 -6.19
N LYS A 52 1.57 -7.77 -5.96
CA LYS A 52 0.50 -7.69 -6.98
C LYS A 52 0.27 -8.98 -7.80
N ASP A 53 0.61 -10.12 -7.22
CA ASP A 53 0.36 -11.42 -7.82
C ASP A 53 -0.82 -12.11 -7.13
N PRO A 54 -1.96 -12.29 -7.82
CA PRO A 54 -3.12 -13.00 -7.26
C PRO A 54 -2.82 -14.45 -6.85
N ALA A 55 -1.79 -15.09 -7.39
CA ALA A 55 -1.39 -16.44 -6.99
C ALA A 55 -0.75 -16.48 -5.59
N HIS A 56 -0.29 -15.32 -5.10
CA HIS A 56 0.32 -15.16 -3.77
C HIS A 56 -0.53 -14.19 -2.93
N SER A 57 -1.78 -14.60 -2.66
CA SER A 57 -2.71 -13.83 -1.84
C SER A 57 -2.61 -14.20 -0.36
N ILE A 58 -2.94 -13.24 0.49
CA ILE A 58 -3.05 -13.41 1.93
C ILE A 58 -4.41 -12.87 2.36
N ASP A 59 -5.24 -13.73 2.96
CA ASP A 59 -6.53 -13.31 3.49
C ASP A 59 -6.36 -12.60 4.84
N LEU A 60 -6.74 -11.32 4.89
CA LEU A 60 -6.59 -10.50 6.10
C LEU A 60 -7.47 -10.99 7.25
N HIS A 61 -8.64 -11.55 6.96
CA HIS A 61 -9.53 -12.09 7.98
C HIS A 61 -8.92 -13.33 8.64
N GLU A 62 -8.31 -14.22 7.86
CA GLU A 62 -7.58 -15.38 8.39
C GLU A 62 -6.38 -14.98 9.27
N ILE A 63 -5.65 -13.91 8.89
CA ILE A 63 -4.56 -13.38 9.74
C ILE A 63 -5.11 -12.95 11.11
N VAL A 64 -6.21 -12.19 11.12
CA VAL A 64 -6.79 -11.68 12.36
C VAL A 64 -7.25 -12.82 13.25
N LEU A 65 -7.98 -13.80 12.69
CA LEU A 65 -8.42 -14.98 13.44
C LEU A 65 -7.24 -15.77 14.00
N GLY A 66 -6.20 -16.00 13.20
CA GLY A 66 -5.00 -16.72 13.65
C GLY A 66 -4.21 -15.96 14.74
N LEU A 67 -4.29 -14.63 14.78
CA LEU A 67 -3.70 -13.81 15.86
C LEU A 67 -4.54 -13.89 17.14
N GLU A 68 -5.87 -13.86 17.03
CA GLU A 68 -6.78 -14.03 18.16
C GLU A 68 -6.61 -15.40 18.83
N GLU A 69 -6.49 -16.48 18.05
CA GLU A 69 -6.20 -17.83 18.56
C GLU A 69 -4.88 -17.90 19.34
N ARG A 70 -3.93 -17.01 19.03
CA ARG A 70 -2.64 -16.89 19.71
C ARG A 70 -2.67 -15.92 20.89
N GLY A 71 -3.85 -15.40 21.24
CA GLY A 71 -4.06 -14.47 22.35
C GLY A 71 -3.77 -13.01 22.03
N PHE A 72 -3.67 -12.63 20.76
CA PHE A 72 -3.55 -11.23 20.33
C PHE A 72 -4.92 -10.68 19.93
N GLU A 73 -5.45 -9.77 20.74
CA GLU A 73 -6.76 -9.16 20.49
C GLU A 73 -6.63 -7.83 19.71
N PRO A 74 -7.62 -7.47 18.87
CA PRO A 74 -7.73 -6.15 18.28
C PRO A 74 -7.80 -5.01 19.32
N PRO A 75 -7.27 -3.80 19.02
CA PRO A 75 -6.76 -3.35 17.73
C PRO A 75 -5.33 -3.82 17.42
N LEU A 76 -5.11 -4.30 16.19
CA LEU A 76 -3.82 -4.79 15.69
C LEU A 76 -3.29 -3.88 14.58
N LEU A 77 -1.98 -3.63 14.58
CA LEU A 77 -1.26 -2.99 13.48
C LEU A 77 -0.48 -4.05 12.70
N ILE A 78 -1.00 -4.42 11.52
CA ILE A 78 -0.38 -5.42 10.64
C ILE A 78 0.45 -4.71 9.59
N ARG A 79 1.71 -5.12 9.44
CA ARG A 79 2.64 -4.63 8.42
C ARG A 79 2.94 -5.73 7.43
N ILE A 80 2.93 -5.38 6.15
CA ILE A 80 3.24 -6.27 5.04
C ILE A 80 4.54 -5.77 4.39
N SER A 81 5.68 -6.30 4.82
CA SER A 81 7.01 -5.87 4.37
C SER A 81 7.22 -6.05 2.86
N ASP A 82 6.77 -7.17 2.29
CA ASP A 82 6.85 -7.42 0.85
C ASP A 82 6.19 -6.32 -0.01
N LEU A 83 5.16 -5.64 0.51
CA LEU A 83 4.53 -4.52 -0.18
C LEU A 83 5.47 -3.32 -0.26
N LEU A 84 6.21 -3.03 0.81
CA LEU A 84 7.18 -1.93 0.84
C LEU A 84 8.33 -2.19 -0.14
N ASP A 85 8.90 -3.40 -0.12
CA ASP A 85 9.89 -3.87 -1.10
C ASP A 85 9.39 -3.66 -2.53
N HIS A 86 8.21 -4.21 -2.84
CA HIS A 86 7.65 -4.10 -4.18
C HIS A 86 7.41 -2.63 -4.59
N ARG A 87 6.91 -1.78 -3.68
CA ARG A 87 6.72 -0.33 -3.97
C ARG A 87 8.02 0.40 -4.26
N MET A 88 9.08 0.12 -3.52
CA MET A 88 10.39 0.76 -3.75
C MET A 88 10.98 0.34 -5.10
N ARG A 89 10.86 -0.94 -5.46
CA ARG A 89 11.30 -1.46 -6.77
C ARG A 89 10.46 -0.91 -7.92
N GLU A 90 9.14 -0.80 -7.76
CA GLU A 90 8.26 -0.15 -8.74
C GLU A 90 8.68 1.30 -8.98
N LEU A 91 8.99 2.04 -7.92
CA LEU A 91 9.44 3.44 -8.03
C LEU A 91 10.78 3.53 -8.79
N ARG A 92 11.75 2.69 -8.44
CA ARG A 92 13.05 2.63 -9.15
C ARG A 92 12.85 2.33 -10.63
N SER A 93 12.09 1.28 -10.93
CA SER A 93 11.85 0.81 -12.30
C SER A 93 11.13 1.86 -13.15
N ALA A 94 10.18 2.61 -12.56
CA ALA A 94 9.48 3.67 -13.27
C ALA A 94 10.42 4.80 -13.71
N PHE A 95 11.37 5.21 -12.85
CA PHE A 95 12.36 6.23 -13.21
C PHE A 95 13.40 5.71 -14.20
N ASP A 96 13.85 4.46 -14.06
CA ASP A 96 14.78 3.83 -15.02
C ASP A 96 14.19 3.77 -16.42
N GLU A 97 12.93 3.36 -16.52
CA GLU A 97 12.21 3.28 -17.79
C GLU A 97 12.07 4.68 -18.41
N ALA A 98 11.68 5.69 -17.63
CA ALA A 98 11.58 7.06 -18.12
C ALA A 98 12.92 7.63 -18.60
N ILE A 99 14.01 7.41 -17.84
CA ILE A 99 15.37 7.82 -18.21
C ILE A 99 15.78 7.19 -19.54
N ARG A 100 15.51 5.89 -19.70
CA ARG A 100 15.82 5.15 -20.93
C ARG A 100 15.02 5.66 -22.12
N GLN A 101 13.73 5.94 -21.95
CA GLN A 101 12.85 6.40 -23.03
C GLN A 101 13.24 7.77 -23.59
N VAL A 102 13.79 8.66 -22.74
CA VAL A 102 14.15 10.02 -23.14
C VAL A 102 15.67 10.23 -23.26
N GLU A 103 16.44 9.15 -23.20
CA GLU A 103 17.92 9.15 -23.27
C GLU A 103 18.57 10.13 -22.29
N TYR A 104 17.99 10.25 -21.09
CA TYR A 104 18.51 11.15 -20.06
C TYR A 104 19.87 10.64 -19.56
N ARG A 105 20.85 11.55 -19.44
CA ARG A 105 22.25 11.19 -19.18
C ARG A 105 22.62 11.04 -17.71
N ALA A 106 21.82 11.58 -16.80
CA ALA A 106 22.08 11.48 -15.37
C ALA A 106 21.25 10.37 -14.72
N GLY A 107 21.63 9.99 -13.49
CA GLY A 107 20.95 8.94 -12.73
C GLY A 107 19.77 9.46 -11.90
N TYR A 108 19.10 8.51 -11.25
CA TYR A 108 18.04 8.77 -10.27
C TYR A 108 18.42 8.16 -8.92
N THR A 109 18.23 8.94 -7.85
CA THR A 109 18.37 8.52 -6.46
C THR A 109 17.13 9.00 -5.72
N CYS A 110 16.31 8.06 -5.22
CA CYS A 110 15.25 8.39 -4.28
C CYS A 110 15.84 8.63 -2.89
N VAL A 111 15.22 9.50 -2.10
CA VAL A 111 15.62 9.73 -0.71
C VAL A 111 14.38 9.63 0.16
N TYR A 112 14.39 8.73 1.16
CA TYR A 112 13.26 8.53 2.05
C TYR A 112 13.31 9.49 3.26
N PRO A 113 12.32 10.37 3.42
CA PRO A 113 12.24 11.28 4.55
C PRO A 113 11.74 10.56 5.79
N ILE A 114 12.63 10.29 6.76
CA ILE A 114 12.29 9.46 7.92
C ILE A 114 11.20 10.09 8.80
N LYS A 115 11.01 11.42 8.68
CA LYS A 115 9.93 12.16 9.34
C LYS A 115 8.52 11.60 9.10
N VAL A 116 8.33 10.87 7.99
CA VAL A 116 7.03 10.26 7.64
C VAL A 116 6.72 9.05 8.52
N ASN A 117 7.75 8.26 8.86
CA ASN A 117 7.63 7.15 9.79
C ASN A 117 9.03 6.79 10.33
N GLN A 118 9.31 7.18 11.58
CA GLN A 118 10.59 6.97 12.25
C GLN A 118 10.71 5.60 12.94
N GLN A 119 9.73 4.70 12.78
CA GLN A 119 9.79 3.39 13.42
C GLN A 119 10.99 2.58 12.90
N ARG A 120 11.81 2.09 13.83
CA ARG A 120 13.09 1.42 13.53
C ARG A 120 12.97 0.35 12.45
N HIS A 121 12.02 -0.59 12.60
CA HIS A 121 11.86 -1.69 11.65
C HIS A 121 11.52 -1.22 10.24
N VAL A 122 10.82 -0.10 10.08
CA VAL A 122 10.51 0.50 8.77
C VAL A 122 11.75 1.10 8.17
N CYS A 123 12.47 1.89 8.96
CA CYS A 123 13.68 2.56 8.49
C CYS A 123 14.80 1.57 8.17
N GLU A 124 14.93 0.48 8.93
CA GLU A 124 15.89 -0.60 8.64
C GLU A 124 15.54 -1.30 7.33
N GLU A 125 14.27 -1.64 7.10
CA GLU A 125 13.83 -2.25 5.85
C GLU A 125 14.04 -1.31 4.65
N ILE A 126 13.69 -0.03 4.78
CA ILE A 126 13.93 0.98 3.75
C ILE A 126 15.43 1.19 3.50
N ARG A 127 16.27 1.16 4.54
CA ARG A 127 17.72 1.25 4.39
C ARG A 127 18.27 0.06 3.62
N ASP A 128 17.88 -1.16 3.98
CA ASP A 128 18.41 -2.36 3.34
C ASP A 128 18.04 -2.40 1.86
N LEU A 129 16.77 -2.16 1.55
CA LEU A 129 16.28 -2.01 0.18
C LEU A 129 16.89 -0.80 -0.54
N GLY A 130 17.09 0.30 0.19
CA GLY A 130 17.68 1.51 -0.35
C GLY A 130 19.14 1.32 -0.76
N ALA A 131 19.91 0.55 0.01
CA ALA A 131 21.28 0.18 -0.33
C ALA A 131 21.34 -0.62 -1.64
N GLU A 132 20.40 -1.54 -1.85
CA GLU A 132 20.29 -2.31 -3.11
C GLU A 132 19.89 -1.44 -4.31
N LEU A 133 18.99 -0.47 -4.09
CA LEU A 133 18.39 0.34 -5.16
C LEU A 133 19.16 1.64 -5.48
N GLY A 134 20.17 1.97 -4.67
CA GLY A 134 20.91 3.23 -4.75
C GLY A 134 20.09 4.43 -4.25
N PHE A 135 19.26 4.22 -3.23
CA PHE A 135 18.46 5.25 -2.56
C PHE A 135 19.15 5.72 -1.26
N GLY A 136 18.72 6.88 -0.76
CA GLY A 136 19.21 7.51 0.47
C GLY A 136 18.14 7.74 1.52
N LEU A 137 18.55 8.38 2.61
CA LEU A 137 17.68 8.81 3.71
C LEU A 137 17.72 10.33 3.86
N GLU A 138 16.61 10.93 4.28
CA GLU A 138 16.51 12.35 4.60
C GLU A 138 16.16 12.53 6.08
N ALA A 139 16.87 13.46 6.70
CA ALA A 139 16.66 13.89 8.07
C ALA A 139 16.32 15.39 8.07
N GLY A 140 15.25 15.76 8.76
CA GLY A 140 14.75 17.14 8.85
C GLY A 140 15.04 17.83 10.18
N SER A 141 15.79 17.20 11.09
CA SER A 141 16.14 17.75 12.41
C SER A 141 17.37 17.06 13.00
N ILE A 142 17.98 17.66 14.04
CA ILE A 142 19.12 17.06 14.76
C ILE A 142 18.81 15.65 15.30
N PRO A 143 17.67 15.38 15.97
CA PRO A 143 17.35 14.03 16.43
C PRO A 143 17.17 13.02 15.27
N GLU A 144 16.58 13.45 14.16
CA GLU A 144 16.43 12.60 12.97
C GLU A 144 17.78 12.30 12.33
N LEU A 145 18.70 13.27 12.29
CA LEU A 145 20.05 13.06 11.78
C LEU A 145 20.80 12.01 12.61
N LEU A 146 20.69 12.06 13.94
CA LEU A 146 21.29 11.04 14.81
C LEU A 146 20.72 9.64 14.52
N ALA A 147 19.42 9.53 14.31
CA ALA A 147 18.78 8.27 13.95
C ALA A 147 19.25 7.77 12.57
N VAL A 148 19.32 8.65 11.57
CA VAL A 148 19.82 8.30 10.22
C VAL A 148 21.28 7.86 10.27
N LEU A 149 22.15 8.57 10.98
CA LEU A 149 23.56 8.16 11.13
C LEU A 149 23.71 6.78 11.77
N ALA A 150 22.88 6.46 12.77
CA ALA A 150 22.85 5.14 13.37
C ALA A 150 22.36 4.08 12.36
N LEU A 151 21.34 4.38 11.56
CA LEU A 151 20.81 3.48 10.53
C LEU A 151 21.83 3.21 9.43
N THR A 152 22.53 4.23 8.94
CA THR A 152 23.46 4.13 7.79
C THR A 152 24.85 3.64 8.16
N THR A 153 25.09 3.25 9.42
CA THR A 153 26.37 2.66 9.84
C THR A 153 26.66 1.40 9.02
N GLY A 154 27.81 1.36 8.33
CA GLY A 154 28.18 0.28 7.41
C GLY A 154 27.68 0.47 5.97
N HIS A 155 26.93 1.53 5.67
CA HIS A 155 26.44 1.89 4.34
C HIS A 155 27.04 3.22 3.86
N GLU A 156 28.38 3.27 3.74
CA GLU A 156 29.14 4.52 3.47
C GLU A 156 28.75 5.23 2.16
N GLN A 157 28.16 4.50 1.21
CA GLN A 157 27.74 5.02 -0.08
C GLN A 157 26.29 5.54 -0.08
N MET A 158 25.54 5.32 1.00
CA MET A 158 24.15 5.75 1.09
C MET A 158 24.08 7.26 1.30
N PRO A 159 23.44 8.03 0.40
CA PRO A 159 23.35 9.47 0.56
C PRO A 159 22.42 9.83 1.72
N ILE A 160 22.84 10.81 2.51
CA ILE A 160 22.03 11.44 3.57
C ILE A 160 21.77 12.88 3.17
N ILE A 161 20.51 13.26 3.08
CA ILE A 161 20.11 14.65 2.86
C ILE A 161 19.69 15.25 4.21
N CYS A 162 20.36 16.32 4.62
CA CYS A 162 20.02 17.05 5.83
C CYS A 162 19.21 18.30 5.45
N ASN A 163 17.97 18.35 5.92
CA ASN A 163 17.10 19.52 5.85
C ASN A 163 16.76 20.00 7.27
N GLY A 164 15.92 21.04 7.34
CA GLY A 164 15.48 21.63 8.61
C GLY A 164 16.45 22.66 9.16
N PHE A 165 16.14 23.14 10.36
CA PHE A 165 16.90 24.16 11.09
C PHE A 165 17.51 23.57 12.36
#